data_AF-A0A849R0F9-F1
#
_entry.id   AF-A0A849R0F9-F1
#
_cell.length_a   1.000
_cell.length_b   1.000
_cell.length_c   1.000
_cell.angle_alpha   90.00
_cell.angle_beta   90.00
_cell.angle_gamma   90.00
#
_symmetry.space_group_name_H-M   'P 1'
#
loop_
_entity.id
_entity.type
_entity.pdbx_description
1 polymer ?
#
loop_
_entity_poly.entity_id
_entity_poly.type
_entity_poly.pdbx_seq_one_letter_code
_entity_poly.pdbx_strand_id
1 'polypeptide(L)'
;MSDQEILQSLRKAIELDRNYFVKAKTDKKLDPLRSQVDRLLENISQETKTKVEQEISKAESMAKRMESWFKSEFSDINARDKYTSACEGIREAKRKLEGHGYFDYLDALRITRDVNEDFASVQPSIRDELYYSERELEECNNKLKHTDEEIRKNSNKFHTRLIVSLIAIIAPWIFSASGAYERGDWAVAVLMVLSWGFVIGLGSLFSRSYLWRYHSKIKDLEVIRLEKMKEVESLKQRILVSKKSIVSVI
;
A
#
# COMPACT_ATOMS: atom_id res chain seq x y z
N MET A 1 46.36 44.95 -3.72
CA MET A 1 45.42 43.84 -3.91
C MET A 1 45.61 43.36 -5.33
N SER A 2 45.86 42.07 -5.53
CA SER A 2 46.02 41.52 -6.88
C SER A 2 44.68 41.46 -7.61
N ASP A 3 44.70 41.48 -8.94
CA ASP A 3 43.49 41.34 -9.77
C ASP A 3 42.70 40.06 -9.40
N GLN A 4 43.41 39.00 -9.03
CA GLN A 4 42.83 37.73 -8.62
C GLN A 4 42.09 37.81 -7.27
N GLU A 5 42.63 38.56 -6.31
CA GLU A 5 41.96 38.82 -5.02
C GLU A 5 40.67 39.66 -5.20
N ILE A 6 40.68 40.61 -6.14
CA ILE A 6 39.51 41.42 -6.50
C ILE A 6 38.40 40.51 -7.06
N LEU A 7 38.73 39.64 -8.02
CA LEU A 7 37.75 38.74 -8.64
C LEU A 7 37.18 37.72 -7.66
N GLN A 8 37.99 37.16 -6.75
CA GLN A 8 37.51 36.26 -5.70
C GLN A 8 36.56 36.96 -4.73
N SER A 9 36.91 38.19 -4.31
CA SER A 9 36.05 39.00 -3.45
C SER A 9 34.73 39.34 -4.14
N LEU A 10 34.78 39.67 -5.44
CA LEU A 10 33.61 39.96 -6.26
C LEU A 10 32.69 38.74 -6.39
N ARG A 11 33.26 37.56 -6.66
CA ARG A 11 32.51 36.30 -6.70
C ARG A 11 31.76 36.05 -5.41
N LYS A 12 32.45 36.17 -4.27
CA LYS A 12 31.85 35.99 -2.95
C LYS A 12 30.73 37.01 -2.68
N ALA A 13 30.91 38.26 -3.11
CA ALA A 13 29.88 39.28 -2.98
C ALA A 13 28.63 38.95 -3.81
N ILE A 14 28.79 38.44 -5.04
CA ILE A 14 27.69 37.99 -5.91
C ILE A 14 26.96 36.78 -5.31
N GLU A 15 27.69 35.82 -4.75
CA GLU A 15 27.12 34.64 -4.09
C GLU A 15 26.31 35.02 -2.84
N LEU A 16 26.67 36.10 -2.14
CA LEU A 16 25.95 36.61 -0.98
C LEU A 16 24.75 37.50 -1.34
N ASP A 17 24.90 38.37 -2.34
CA ASP A 17 23.84 39.26 -2.82
C ASP A 17 23.84 39.30 -4.35
N ARG A 18 22.80 38.69 -4.94
CA ARG A 18 22.59 38.61 -6.38
C ARG A 18 22.59 39.97 -7.08
N ASN A 19 22.29 41.07 -6.38
CA ASN A 19 22.32 42.41 -6.97
C ASN A 19 23.74 42.87 -7.31
N TYR A 20 24.77 42.30 -6.67
CA TYR A 20 26.16 42.57 -7.04
C TYR A 20 26.49 42.08 -8.46
N PHE A 21 25.73 41.14 -9.03
CA PHE A 21 25.89 40.73 -10.42
C PHE A 21 25.65 41.90 -11.38
N VAL A 22 24.60 42.70 -11.16
CA VAL A 22 24.28 43.89 -11.98
C VAL A 22 25.24 45.03 -11.67
N LYS A 23 25.59 45.23 -10.39
CA LYS A 23 26.56 46.26 -9.98
C LYS A 23 27.93 46.00 -10.62
N ALA A 24 28.42 44.76 -10.62
CA ALA A 24 29.67 44.38 -11.25
C ALA A 24 29.72 44.74 -12.75
N LYS A 25 28.60 44.53 -13.46
CA LYS A 25 28.47 44.81 -14.89
C LYS A 25 28.48 46.31 -15.22
N THR A 26 28.11 47.17 -14.28
CA THR A 26 27.93 48.62 -14.49
C THR A 26 28.95 49.49 -13.76
N ASP A 27 29.72 48.93 -12.81
CA ASP A 27 30.70 49.67 -12.03
C ASP A 27 31.93 50.05 -12.88
N LYS A 28 32.11 51.35 -13.09
CA LYS A 28 33.25 51.92 -13.83
C LYS A 28 34.61 51.61 -13.20
N LYS A 29 34.66 51.36 -11.89
CA LYS A 29 35.91 51.00 -11.20
C LYS A 29 36.46 49.65 -11.67
N LEU A 30 35.61 48.82 -12.27
CA LEU A 30 35.98 47.52 -12.83
C LEU A 30 36.33 47.57 -14.32
N ASP A 31 36.29 48.74 -14.96
CA ASP A 31 36.61 48.89 -16.40
C ASP A 31 38.01 48.34 -16.76
N PRO A 32 39.07 48.56 -15.96
CA PRO A 32 40.39 47.97 -16.26
C PRO A 32 40.40 46.44 -16.27
N LEU A 33 39.45 45.80 -15.56
CA LEU A 33 39.31 44.36 -15.43
C LEU A 33 38.09 43.81 -16.17
N ARG A 34 37.46 44.60 -17.05
CA ARG A 34 36.14 44.29 -17.64
C ARG A 34 36.08 42.90 -18.26
N SER A 35 37.08 42.52 -19.05
CA SER A 35 37.14 41.19 -19.69
C SER A 35 37.20 40.03 -18.68
N GLN A 36 37.85 40.23 -17.54
CA GLN A 36 37.96 39.23 -16.47
C GLN A 36 36.67 39.16 -15.66
N VAL A 37 36.04 40.31 -15.40
CA VAL A 37 34.74 40.40 -14.74
C VAL A 37 33.65 39.76 -15.59
N ASP A 38 33.59 40.05 -16.88
CA ASP A 38 32.58 39.46 -17.78
C ASP A 38 32.73 37.93 -17.85
N ARG A 39 33.98 37.42 -17.93
CA ARG A 39 34.25 35.97 -17.83
C ARG A 39 33.81 35.39 -16.48
N LEU A 40 34.06 36.10 -15.38
CA LEU A 40 33.62 35.66 -14.06
C LEU A 40 32.10 35.57 -13.97
N LEU A 41 31.38 36.60 -14.45
CA LEU A 41 29.92 36.63 -14.45
C LEU A 41 29.34 35.51 -15.33
N GLU A 42 29.92 35.27 -16.50
CA GLU A 42 29.56 34.17 -17.38
C GLU A 42 29.78 32.82 -16.71
N ASN A 43 30.94 32.63 -16.07
CA ASN A 43 31.24 31.40 -15.32
C ASN A 43 30.21 31.17 -14.20
N ILE A 44 29.89 32.20 -13.40
CA ILE A 44 28.87 32.11 -12.34
C ILE A 44 27.50 31.75 -12.93
N SER A 45 27.14 32.37 -14.06
CA SER A 45 25.88 32.09 -14.76
C SER A 45 25.80 30.63 -15.22
N GLN A 46 26.84 30.14 -15.90
CA GLN A 46 26.91 28.79 -16.40
C GLN A 46 26.98 27.74 -15.28
N GLU A 47 27.73 27.99 -14.21
CA GLU A 47 27.74 27.12 -13.03
C GLU A 47 26.35 27.04 -12.38
N THR A 48 25.63 28.17 -12.30
CA THR A 48 24.26 28.21 -11.75
C THR A 48 23.30 27.43 -12.64
N LYS A 49 23.39 27.60 -13.96
CA LYS A 49 22.63 26.83 -14.95
C LYS A 49 22.83 25.32 -14.76
N THR A 50 24.09 24.86 -14.69
CA THR A 50 24.40 23.45 -14.51
C THR A 50 23.86 22.90 -13.19
N LYS A 51 23.91 23.69 -12.10
CA LYS A 51 23.29 23.29 -10.82
C LYS A 51 21.78 23.13 -10.95
N VAL A 52 21.09 24.04 -11.65
CA VAL A 52 19.65 23.95 -11.90
C VAL A 52 19.32 22.69 -12.70
N GLU A 53 20.06 22.43 -13.78
CA GLU A 53 19.87 21.22 -14.61
C GLU A 53 20.01 19.93 -13.79
N GLN A 54 21.03 19.87 -12.90
CA GLN A 54 21.23 18.74 -12.00
C GLN A 54 20.07 18.57 -11.01
N GLU A 55 19.63 19.66 -10.38
CA GLU A 55 18.51 19.62 -9.43
C GLU A 55 17.19 19.26 -10.11
N ILE A 56 16.93 19.77 -11.32
CA ILE A 56 15.74 19.40 -12.10
C ILE A 56 15.78 17.91 -12.44
N SER A 57 16.92 17.41 -12.93
CA SER A 57 17.06 15.98 -13.24
C SER A 57 16.84 15.08 -12.02
N LYS A 58 17.30 15.51 -10.85
CA LYS A 58 17.05 14.82 -9.57
C LYS A 58 15.56 14.83 -9.23
N ALA A 59 14.91 16.00 -9.30
CA ALA A 59 13.48 16.14 -9.03
C ALA A 59 12.63 15.29 -9.99
N GLU A 60 12.98 15.24 -11.28
CA GLU A 60 12.31 14.37 -12.26
C GLU A 60 12.49 12.89 -11.96
N SER A 61 13.69 12.48 -11.53
CA SER A 61 13.94 11.11 -11.07
C SER A 61 13.04 10.78 -9.89
N MET A 62 12.93 11.67 -8.90
CA MET A 62 12.06 11.49 -7.73
C MET A 62 10.59 11.39 -8.14
N ALA A 63 10.11 12.28 -9.01
CA ALA A 63 8.75 12.25 -9.53
C ALA A 63 8.42 10.92 -10.20
N LYS A 64 9.30 10.44 -11.10
CA LYS A 64 9.12 9.17 -11.80
C LYS A 64 9.07 7.97 -10.86
N ARG A 65 9.88 7.98 -9.79
CA ARG A 65 9.92 6.91 -8.78
C ARG A 65 8.62 6.84 -7.97
N MET A 66 8.02 7.99 -7.71
CA MET A 66 6.78 8.13 -6.94
C MET A 66 5.50 8.02 -7.80
N GLU A 67 5.61 8.11 -9.12
CA GLU A 67 4.48 8.20 -10.04
C GLU A 67 3.46 7.06 -9.89
N SER A 68 3.92 5.81 -9.71
CA SER A 68 3.03 4.66 -9.53
C SER A 68 2.16 4.75 -8.28
N TRP A 69 2.67 5.37 -7.21
CA TRP A 69 1.92 5.56 -5.98
C TRP A 69 0.80 6.57 -6.19
N PHE A 70 1.12 7.74 -6.75
CA PHE A 70 0.16 8.84 -6.89
C PHE A 70 -0.85 8.65 -8.03
N LYS A 71 -0.56 7.77 -9.00
CA LYS A 71 -1.56 7.31 -9.97
C LYS A 71 -2.53 6.27 -9.40
N SER A 72 -2.20 5.67 -8.27
CA SER A 72 -3.08 4.67 -7.64
C SER A 72 -4.18 5.34 -6.81
N GLU A 73 -5.31 4.64 -6.70
CA GLU A 73 -6.43 5.05 -5.84
C GLU A 73 -6.09 5.05 -4.34
N PHE A 74 -4.98 4.43 -3.96
CA PHE A 74 -4.54 4.25 -2.58
C PHE A 74 -3.80 5.45 -1.98
N SER A 75 -3.45 6.43 -2.81
CA SER A 75 -2.73 7.63 -2.37
C SER A 75 -3.64 8.60 -1.62
N ASP A 76 -3.14 9.11 -0.49
CA ASP A 76 -3.79 10.19 0.25
C ASP A 76 -3.95 11.46 -0.60
N ILE A 77 -5.08 12.16 -0.44
CA ILE A 77 -5.43 13.32 -1.24
C ILE A 77 -4.42 14.45 -1.02
N ASN A 78 -4.07 14.75 0.23
CA ASN A 78 -3.12 15.84 0.53
C ASN A 78 -1.72 15.52 -0.03
N ALA A 79 -1.30 14.26 0.09
CA ALA A 79 -0.05 13.77 -0.49
C ALA A 79 -0.05 13.89 -2.02
N ARG A 80 -1.17 13.59 -2.67
CA ARG A 80 -1.35 13.71 -4.13
C ARG A 80 -1.32 15.15 -4.61
N ASP A 81 -1.94 16.07 -3.87
CA ASP A 81 -1.94 17.50 -4.20
C ASP A 81 -0.53 18.07 -4.14
N LYS A 82 0.22 17.74 -3.08
CA LYS A 82 1.64 18.11 -2.97
C LYS A 82 2.49 17.53 -4.10
N TYR A 83 2.31 16.26 -4.44
CA TYR A 83 3.01 15.64 -5.57
C TYR A 83 2.69 16.35 -6.89
N THR A 84 1.43 16.73 -7.10
CA THR A 84 0.98 17.43 -8.31
C THR A 84 1.58 18.82 -8.38
N SER A 85 1.56 19.56 -7.28
CA SER A 85 2.18 20.89 -7.17
C SER A 85 3.69 20.83 -7.40
N ALA A 86 4.38 19.84 -6.84
CA ALA A 86 5.80 19.61 -7.09
C ALA A 86 6.09 19.32 -8.58
N CYS A 87 5.26 18.51 -9.24
CA CYS A 87 5.37 18.26 -10.68
C CYS A 87 5.18 19.53 -11.53
N GLU A 88 4.26 20.42 -11.12
CA GLU A 88 4.09 21.73 -11.75
C GLU A 88 5.30 22.64 -11.51
N GLY A 89 5.86 22.61 -10.30
CA GLY A 89 7.10 23.30 -9.96
C GLY A 89 8.29 22.88 -10.84
N ILE A 90 8.43 21.59 -11.17
CA ILE A 90 9.45 21.12 -12.14
C ILE A 90 9.25 21.80 -13.51
N ARG A 91 8.02 21.85 -14.01
CA ARG A 91 7.72 22.50 -15.30
C ARG A 91 8.05 23.99 -15.25
N GLU A 92 7.76 24.63 -14.13
CA GLU A 92 8.09 26.03 -13.92
C GLU A 92 9.59 26.29 -13.89
N ALA A 93 10.35 25.47 -13.17
CA ALA A 93 11.81 25.56 -13.12
C ALA A 93 12.44 25.39 -14.52
N LYS A 94 11.91 24.48 -15.35
CA LYS A 94 12.33 24.31 -16.74
C LYS A 94 12.03 25.54 -17.59
N ARG A 95 10.83 26.11 -17.47
CA ARG A 95 10.46 27.35 -18.16
C ARG A 95 11.38 28.51 -17.79
N LYS A 96 11.80 28.59 -16.52
CA LYS A 96 12.79 29.57 -16.06
C LYS A 96 14.18 29.30 -16.63
N LEU A 97 14.61 28.04 -16.73
CA LEU A 97 15.87 27.67 -17.36
C LEU A 97 15.97 28.11 -18.83
N GLU A 98 14.84 28.18 -19.55
CA GLU A 98 14.76 28.69 -20.93
C GLU A 98 14.93 30.22 -21.03
N GLY A 99 14.82 30.96 -19.93
CA GLY A 99 15.00 32.43 -19.91
C GLY A 99 16.44 32.89 -20.19
N HIS A 100 17.41 31.98 -20.12
CA HIS A 100 18.83 32.17 -20.39
C HIS A 100 19.57 33.23 -19.53
N GLY A 101 18.89 33.89 -18.59
CA GLY A 101 19.47 34.86 -17.67
C GLY A 101 19.93 34.25 -16.35
N TYR A 102 20.99 34.82 -15.76
CA TYR A 102 21.46 34.45 -14.42
C TYR A 102 20.35 34.51 -13.36
N PHE A 103 19.49 35.53 -13.42
CA PHE A 103 18.36 35.68 -12.49
C PHE A 103 17.28 34.62 -12.71
N ASP A 104 17.04 34.22 -13.96
CA ASP A 104 16.11 33.13 -14.25
C ASP A 104 16.65 31.80 -13.73
N TYR A 105 17.96 31.55 -13.84
CA TYR A 105 18.60 30.38 -13.24
C TYR A 105 18.51 30.39 -11.71
N LEU A 106 18.67 31.55 -11.06
CA LEU A 106 18.50 31.66 -9.61
C LEU A 106 17.04 31.38 -9.18
N ASP A 107 16.07 31.92 -9.91
CA ASP A 107 14.66 31.68 -9.63
C ASP A 107 14.30 30.21 -9.84
N ALA A 108 14.79 29.60 -10.93
CA ALA A 108 14.65 28.16 -11.19
C ALA A 108 15.25 27.34 -10.04
N LEU A 109 16.45 27.68 -9.57
CA LEU A 109 17.11 26.99 -8.48
C LEU A 109 16.29 27.03 -7.18
N ARG A 110 15.66 28.17 -6.88
CA ARG A 110 14.75 28.31 -5.74
C ARG A 110 13.55 27.39 -5.89
N ILE A 111 12.87 27.44 -7.04
CA ILE A 111 11.70 26.59 -7.31
C ILE A 111 12.06 25.10 -7.17
N THR A 112 13.19 24.67 -7.71
CA THR A 112 13.58 23.25 -7.61
C THR A 112 13.91 22.82 -6.18
N ARG A 113 14.38 23.74 -5.32
CA ARG A 113 14.55 23.44 -3.88
C ARG A 113 13.21 23.21 -3.20
N ASP A 114 12.25 24.09 -3.44
CA ASP A 114 10.89 23.96 -2.89
C ASP A 114 10.25 22.63 -3.34
N VAL A 115 10.41 22.27 -4.63
CA VAL A 115 9.98 20.97 -5.19
C VAL A 115 10.62 19.78 -4.48
N ASN A 116 11.93 19.84 -4.22
CA ASN A 116 12.64 18.77 -3.52
C ASN A 116 12.17 18.64 -2.06
N GLU A 117 11.89 19.75 -1.39
CA GLU A 117 11.32 19.77 -0.04
C GLU A 117 9.91 19.15 -0.03
N ASP A 118 9.08 19.49 -1.02
CA ASP A 118 7.76 18.89 -1.19
C ASP A 118 7.88 17.38 -1.36
N PHE A 119 8.70 16.89 -2.30
CA PHE A 119 8.89 15.44 -2.48
C PHE A 119 9.43 14.76 -1.20
N ALA A 120 10.37 15.39 -0.49
CA ALA A 120 10.88 14.87 0.77
C ALA A 120 9.78 14.78 1.84
N SER A 121 8.83 15.72 1.86
CA SER A 121 7.72 15.73 2.81
C SER A 121 6.68 14.63 2.54
N VAL A 122 6.53 14.20 1.28
CA VAL A 122 5.52 13.18 0.89
C VAL A 122 6.11 11.77 0.92
N GLN A 123 7.43 11.61 0.79
CA GLN A 123 8.06 10.29 0.82
C GLN A 123 7.75 9.44 2.07
N PRO A 124 7.67 10.01 3.30
CA PRO A 124 7.26 9.29 4.50
C PRO A 124 5.84 8.71 4.40
N SER A 125 4.89 9.42 3.76
CA SER A 125 3.50 8.94 3.70
C SER A 125 3.39 7.63 2.90
N ILE A 126 4.24 7.43 1.89
CA ILE A 126 4.31 6.16 1.13
C ILE A 126 4.82 5.03 2.04
N ARG A 127 5.80 5.32 2.90
CA ARG A 127 6.40 4.34 3.82
C ARG A 127 5.45 3.97 4.95
N ASP A 128 4.79 4.97 5.54
CA ASP A 128 3.83 4.77 6.63
C ASP A 128 2.64 3.96 6.13
N GLU A 129 2.16 4.23 4.91
CA GLU A 129 1.08 3.47 4.30
C GLU A 129 1.47 2.02 3.98
N LEU A 130 2.70 1.79 3.51
CA LEU A 130 3.21 0.42 3.35
C LEU A 130 3.21 -0.32 4.70
N TYR A 131 3.73 0.32 5.75
CA TYR A 131 3.81 -0.27 7.08
C TYR A 131 2.41 -0.59 7.64
N TYR A 132 1.47 0.33 7.51
CA TYR A 132 0.09 0.13 7.96
C TYR A 132 -0.59 -1.00 7.18
N SER A 133 -0.46 -1.00 5.85
CA SER A 133 -1.04 -2.04 4.99
C SER A 133 -0.47 -3.44 5.28
N GLU A 134 0.83 -3.56 5.57
CA GLU A 134 1.44 -4.84 5.95
C GLU A 134 0.90 -5.36 7.30
N ARG A 135 0.74 -4.47 8.28
CA ARG A 135 0.15 -4.81 9.58
C ARG A 135 -1.31 -5.24 9.46
N GLU A 136 -2.10 -4.54 8.66
CA GLU A 136 -3.50 -4.87 8.41
C GLU A 136 -3.62 -6.20 7.66
N LEU A 137 -2.72 -6.49 6.72
CA LEU A 137 -2.65 -7.78 6.03
C LEU A 137 -2.37 -8.92 7.01
N GLU A 138 -1.44 -8.73 7.94
CA GLU A 138 -1.14 -9.73 8.98
C GLU A 138 -2.36 -9.98 9.88
N GLU A 139 -3.04 -8.92 10.32
CA GLU A 139 -4.26 -9.04 11.12
C GLU A 139 -5.39 -9.75 10.35
N CYS A 140 -5.60 -9.39 9.08
CA CYS A 140 -6.59 -10.05 8.22
C CYS A 140 -6.28 -11.53 8.01
N ASN A 141 -5.02 -11.89 7.79
CA ASN A 141 -4.60 -13.29 7.66
C ASN A 141 -4.82 -14.07 8.96
N ASN A 142 -4.55 -13.47 10.12
CA ASN A 142 -4.81 -14.10 11.42
C ASN A 142 -6.31 -14.33 11.64
N LYS A 143 -7.17 -13.36 11.29
CA LYS A 143 -8.63 -13.50 11.33
C LYS A 143 -9.12 -14.59 10.37
N LEU A 144 -8.59 -14.63 9.14
CA LEU A 144 -8.94 -15.65 8.15
C LEU A 144 -8.60 -17.05 8.66
N LYS A 145 -7.41 -17.23 9.24
CA LYS A 145 -6.98 -18.49 9.85
C LYS A 145 -7.91 -18.92 10.99
N HIS A 146 -8.31 -17.99 11.86
CA HIS A 146 -9.26 -18.28 12.93
C HIS A 146 -10.63 -18.70 12.36
N THR A 147 -11.14 -18.04 11.33
CA THR A 147 -12.38 -18.43 10.65
C THR A 147 -12.29 -19.82 10.04
N ASP A 148 -11.19 -20.14 9.36
CA ASP A 148 -10.94 -21.48 8.80
C ASP A 148 -10.88 -22.56 9.90
N GLU A 149 -10.23 -22.26 11.03
CA GLU A 149 -10.20 -23.14 12.20
C GLU A 149 -11.59 -23.34 12.81
N GLU A 150 -12.42 -22.29 12.88
CA GLU A 150 -13.80 -22.40 13.37
C GLU A 150 -14.68 -23.24 12.44
N ILE A 151 -14.57 -23.05 11.12
CA ILE A 151 -15.27 -23.88 10.12
C ILE A 151 -14.88 -25.34 10.31
N ARG A 152 -13.57 -25.63 10.40
CA ARG A 152 -13.05 -27.00 10.61
C ARG A 152 -13.55 -27.61 11.93
N LYS A 153 -13.54 -26.84 13.03
CA LYS A 153 -13.99 -27.30 14.35
C LYS A 153 -15.50 -27.58 14.36
N ASN A 154 -16.31 -26.71 13.76
CA ASN A 154 -17.75 -26.90 13.65
C ASN A 154 -18.08 -28.11 12.77
N SER A 155 -17.35 -28.31 11.68
CA SER A 155 -17.49 -29.48 10.81
C SER A 155 -17.15 -30.79 11.53
N ASN A 156 -15.99 -30.86 12.19
CA ASN A 156 -15.61 -32.04 12.97
C ASN A 156 -16.63 -32.34 14.07
N LYS A 157 -17.07 -31.32 14.82
CA LYS A 157 -18.10 -31.47 15.86
C LYS A 157 -19.43 -31.98 15.29
N PHE A 158 -19.80 -31.52 14.10
CA PHE A 158 -20.98 -32.00 13.39
C PHE A 158 -20.82 -33.48 13.00
N HIS A 159 -19.71 -33.86 12.37
CA HIS A 159 -19.43 -35.25 11.98
C HIS A 159 -19.38 -36.20 13.18
N THR A 160 -18.70 -35.83 14.27
CA THR A 160 -18.66 -36.65 15.49
C THR A 160 -20.05 -36.85 16.07
N ARG A 161 -20.88 -35.78 16.16
CA ARG A 161 -22.26 -35.90 16.65
C ARG A 161 -23.12 -36.77 15.75
N LEU A 162 -22.96 -36.64 14.43
CA LEU A 162 -23.68 -37.44 13.46
C LEU A 162 -23.32 -38.93 13.60
N ILE A 163 -22.02 -39.26 13.69
CA ILE A 163 -21.54 -40.63 13.90
C ILE A 163 -22.08 -41.21 15.23
N VAL A 164 -21.96 -40.47 16.33
CA VAL A 164 -22.49 -40.91 17.64
C VAL A 164 -24.00 -41.15 17.57
N SER A 165 -24.75 -40.25 16.91
CA SER A 165 -26.20 -40.43 16.75
C SER A 165 -26.55 -41.65 15.89
N LEU A 166 -25.79 -41.91 14.82
CA LEU A 166 -25.98 -43.10 13.99
C LEU A 166 -25.66 -44.38 14.77
N ILE A 167 -24.57 -44.41 15.55
CA ILE A 167 -24.21 -45.56 16.39
C ILE A 167 -25.30 -45.83 17.44
N ALA A 168 -25.80 -44.79 18.11
CA ALA A 168 -26.86 -44.91 19.11
C ALA A 168 -28.19 -45.42 18.53
N ILE A 169 -28.46 -45.15 17.25
CA ILE A 169 -29.63 -45.65 16.53
C ILE A 169 -29.41 -47.09 16.06
N ILE A 170 -28.24 -47.40 15.50
CA ILE A 170 -27.98 -48.69 14.82
C ILE A 170 -27.61 -49.80 15.81
N ALA A 171 -26.83 -49.52 16.86
CA ALA A 171 -26.33 -50.54 17.77
C ALA A 171 -27.43 -51.30 18.54
N PRO A 172 -28.48 -50.64 19.08
CA PRO A 172 -29.59 -51.34 19.73
C PRO A 172 -30.40 -52.20 18.76
N TRP A 173 -30.48 -51.81 17.48
CA TRP A 173 -31.15 -52.59 16.44
C TRP A 173 -30.42 -53.91 16.16
N ILE A 174 -29.10 -53.85 15.97
CA ILE A 174 -28.26 -55.05 15.77
C ILE A 174 -28.41 -56.00 16.96
N PHE A 175 -28.33 -55.47 18.18
CA PHE A 175 -28.41 -56.25 19.41
C PHE A 175 -29.79 -56.88 19.66
N SER A 176 -30.87 -56.15 19.37
CA SER A 176 -32.24 -56.65 19.56
C SER A 176 -32.63 -57.65 18.49
N ALA A 177 -32.22 -57.44 17.24
CA ALA A 177 -32.49 -58.34 16.13
C ALA A 177 -31.79 -59.69 16.32
N SER A 178 -30.54 -59.71 16.79
CA SER A 178 -29.83 -60.96 17.07
C SER A 178 -30.53 -61.78 18.17
N GLY A 179 -30.96 -61.15 19.26
CA GLY A 179 -31.62 -61.85 20.36
C GLY A 179 -33.08 -62.26 20.10
N ALA A 180 -33.78 -61.63 19.14
CA ALA A 180 -35.13 -62.05 18.72
C ALA A 180 -35.07 -63.20 17.71
N TYR A 181 -34.07 -63.18 16.82
CA TYR A 181 -33.84 -64.25 15.84
C TYR A 181 -33.53 -65.59 16.51
N GLU A 182 -32.72 -65.59 17.56
CA GLU A 182 -32.40 -66.80 18.34
C GLU A 182 -33.61 -67.41 19.07
N ARG A 183 -34.65 -66.63 19.34
CA ARG A 183 -35.86 -67.08 20.06
C ARG A 183 -37.03 -67.48 19.17
N GLY A 184 -36.97 -67.21 17.86
CA GLY A 184 -38.03 -67.57 16.90
C GLY A 184 -39.31 -66.69 16.96
N ASP A 185 -39.31 -65.60 17.72
CA ASP A 185 -40.48 -64.73 17.92
C ASP A 185 -40.64 -63.67 16.81
N TRP A 186 -41.18 -64.08 15.67
CA TRP A 186 -41.40 -63.22 14.50
C TRP A 186 -42.36 -62.04 14.77
N ALA A 187 -43.35 -62.21 15.65
CA ALA A 187 -44.31 -61.16 15.98
C ALA A 187 -43.64 -59.98 16.74
N VAL A 188 -42.68 -60.30 17.62
CA VAL A 188 -41.87 -59.29 18.33
C VAL A 188 -40.96 -58.56 17.35
N ALA A 189 -40.39 -59.27 16.38
CA ALA A 189 -39.57 -58.67 15.34
C ALA A 189 -40.34 -57.65 14.50
N VAL A 190 -41.59 -57.94 14.11
CA VAL A 190 -42.44 -57.02 13.32
C VAL A 190 -42.81 -55.75 14.12
N LEU A 191 -43.22 -55.90 15.38
CA LEU A 191 -43.54 -54.76 16.24
C LEU A 191 -42.31 -53.87 16.50
N MET A 192 -41.13 -54.47 16.65
CA MET A 192 -39.87 -53.73 16.75
C MET A 192 -39.63 -52.89 15.48
N VAL A 193 -39.78 -53.48 14.28
CA VAL A 193 -39.61 -52.75 13.01
C VAL A 193 -40.56 -51.54 12.90
N LEU A 194 -41.83 -51.70 13.28
CA LEU A 194 -42.81 -50.61 13.21
C LEU A 194 -42.52 -49.48 14.22
N SER A 195 -42.16 -49.83 15.46
CA SER A 195 -41.78 -48.83 16.48
C SER A 195 -40.53 -48.05 16.05
N TRP A 196 -39.57 -48.71 15.38
CA TRP A 196 -38.38 -48.07 14.85
C TRP A 196 -38.67 -47.17 13.65
N GLY A 197 -39.59 -47.54 12.77
CA GLY A 197 -40.05 -46.67 11.69
C GLY A 197 -40.57 -45.32 12.21
N PHE A 198 -41.28 -45.35 13.35
CA PHE A 198 -41.74 -44.14 14.02
C PHE A 198 -40.59 -43.33 14.66
N VAL A 199 -39.64 -43.99 15.34
CA VAL A 199 -38.45 -43.33 15.92
C VAL A 199 -37.56 -42.70 14.84
N ILE A 200 -37.35 -43.39 13.71
CA ILE A 200 -36.61 -42.86 12.54
C ILE A 200 -37.36 -41.67 11.94
N GLY A 201 -38.69 -41.77 11.82
CA GLY A 201 -39.55 -40.68 11.35
C GLY A 201 -39.39 -39.41 12.20
N LEU A 202 -39.50 -39.52 13.52
CA LEU A 202 -39.28 -38.40 14.44
C LEU A 202 -37.83 -37.91 14.42
N GLY A 203 -36.86 -38.82 14.42
CA GLY A 203 -35.43 -38.50 14.34
C GLY A 203 -35.08 -37.71 13.06
N SER A 204 -35.74 -38.00 11.94
CA SER A 204 -35.55 -37.29 10.67
C SER A 204 -35.98 -35.82 10.72
N LEU A 205 -37.00 -35.48 11.52
CA LEU A 205 -37.47 -34.09 11.68
C LEU A 205 -36.49 -33.28 12.54
N PHE A 206 -35.99 -33.86 13.63
CA PHE A 206 -34.99 -33.23 14.48
C PHE A 206 -33.64 -33.08 13.76
N SER A 207 -33.22 -34.09 13.00
CA SER A 207 -31.98 -34.02 12.22
C SER A 207 -32.06 -32.96 11.12
N ARG A 208 -33.22 -32.77 10.49
CA ARG A 208 -33.44 -31.73 9.48
C ARG A 208 -33.30 -30.32 10.06
N SER A 209 -33.87 -30.05 11.23
CA SER A 209 -33.71 -28.75 11.90
C SER A 209 -32.24 -28.48 12.28
N TYR A 210 -31.54 -29.49 12.78
CA TYR A 210 -30.14 -29.38 13.16
C TYR A 210 -29.21 -29.20 11.94
N LEU A 211 -29.44 -29.96 10.87
CA LEU A 211 -28.76 -29.81 9.59
C LEU A 211 -28.94 -28.42 9.01
N TRP A 212 -30.16 -27.87 9.07
CA TRP A 212 -30.44 -26.54 8.59
C TRP A 212 -29.68 -25.46 9.37
N ARG A 213 -29.66 -25.53 10.71
CA ARG A 213 -28.87 -24.60 11.54
C ARG A 213 -27.38 -24.71 11.28
N TYR A 214 -26.86 -25.93 11.12
CA TYR A 214 -25.46 -26.16 10.77
C TYR A 214 -25.13 -25.55 9.40
N HIS A 215 -25.94 -25.85 8.38
CA HIS A 215 -25.73 -25.34 7.03
C HIS A 215 -25.80 -23.82 6.97
N SER A 216 -26.76 -23.20 7.67
CA SER A 216 -26.83 -21.74 7.81
C SER A 216 -25.54 -21.17 8.41
N LYS A 217 -25.08 -21.72 9.55
CA LYS A 217 -23.87 -21.22 10.21
C LYS A 217 -22.61 -21.36 9.33
N ILE A 218 -22.47 -22.48 8.60
CA ILE A 218 -21.34 -22.67 7.69
C ILE A 218 -21.41 -21.67 6.54
N LYS A 219 -22.60 -21.45 5.96
CA LYS A 219 -22.79 -20.47 4.89
C LYS A 219 -22.42 -19.05 5.35
N ASP A 220 -22.81 -18.67 6.56
CA ASP A 220 -22.45 -17.35 7.13
C ASP A 220 -20.93 -17.22 7.30
N LEU A 221 -20.26 -18.26 7.80
CA LEU A 221 -18.80 -18.28 7.94
C LEU A 221 -18.07 -18.26 6.59
N GLU A 222 -18.61 -18.93 5.57
CA GLU A 222 -18.07 -18.91 4.20
C GLU A 222 -18.19 -17.51 3.57
N VAL A 223 -19.30 -16.81 3.80
CA VAL A 223 -19.47 -15.41 3.35
C VAL A 223 -18.41 -14.51 3.99
N ILE A 224 -18.23 -14.59 5.31
CA ILE A 224 -17.19 -13.85 6.04
C ILE A 224 -15.80 -14.18 5.50
N ARG A 225 -15.52 -15.47 5.26
CA ARG A 225 -14.24 -15.91 4.69
C ARG A 225 -13.98 -15.30 3.31
N LEU A 226 -14.98 -15.31 2.43
CA LEU A 226 -14.86 -14.74 1.09
C LEU A 226 -14.64 -13.23 1.12
N GLU A 227 -15.33 -12.52 2.01
CA GLU A 227 -15.12 -11.08 2.23
C GLU A 227 -13.68 -10.79 2.70
N LYS A 228 -13.19 -11.54 3.70
CA LYS A 228 -11.81 -11.41 4.18
C LYS A 228 -10.77 -11.78 3.12
N MET A 229 -11.03 -12.77 2.26
CA MET A 229 -10.13 -13.07 1.14
C MET A 229 -10.04 -11.92 0.14
N LYS A 230 -11.15 -11.22 -0.14
CA LYS A 230 -11.14 -10.04 -1.00
C LYS A 230 -10.36 -8.89 -0.37
N GLU A 231 -10.54 -8.64 0.93
CA GLU A 231 -9.76 -7.65 1.68
C GLU A 231 -8.25 -7.95 1.61
N VAL A 232 -7.85 -9.21 1.86
CA VAL A 232 -6.45 -9.66 1.76
C VAL A 232 -5.87 -9.40 0.37
N GLU A 233 -6.63 -9.68 -0.70
CA GLU A 233 -6.14 -9.49 -2.07
C GLU A 233 -5.99 -7.99 -2.41
N SER A 234 -6.93 -7.16 -1.96
CA SER A 234 -6.82 -5.70 -2.08
C SER A 234 -5.59 -5.15 -1.34
N LEU A 235 -5.35 -5.60 -0.10
CA LEU A 235 -4.18 -5.20 0.69
C LEU A 235 -2.86 -5.63 0.03
N LYS A 236 -2.81 -6.84 -0.55
CA LYS A 236 -1.63 -7.29 -1.33
C LYS A 236 -1.35 -6.40 -2.52
N GLN A 237 -2.40 -5.99 -3.26
CA GLN A 237 -2.23 -5.04 -4.37
C GLN A 237 -1.71 -3.69 -3.90
N ARG A 238 -2.27 -3.16 -2.79
CA ARG A 238 -1.81 -1.90 -2.17
C ARG A 238 -0.35 -1.95 -1.74
N ILE A 239 0.07 -3.04 -1.08
CA ILE A 239 1.47 -3.30 -0.70
C ILE A 239 2.38 -3.39 -1.94
N LEU A 240 1.94 -4.08 -2.99
CA LEU A 240 2.74 -4.23 -4.22
C LEU A 240 3.01 -2.86 -4.88
N VAL A 241 2.00 -2.00 -4.97
CA VAL A 241 2.13 -0.64 -5.52
C VAL A 241 3.06 0.21 -4.64
N SER A 242 2.91 0.13 -3.32
CA SER A 242 3.77 0.83 -2.35
C SER A 242 5.23 0.39 -2.49
N LYS A 243 5.49 -0.92 -2.51
CA LYS A 243 6.85 -1.48 -2.64
C LYS A 243 7.53 -1.08 -3.95
N LYS A 244 6.82 -1.12 -5.08
CA LYS A 244 7.36 -0.64 -6.37
C LYS A 244 7.81 0.83 -6.30
N SER A 245 7.07 1.64 -5.54
CA SER A 245 7.32 3.08 -5.39
C SER A 245 8.42 3.40 -4.37
N ILE A 246 8.74 2.47 -3.45
CA ILE A 246 9.84 2.62 -2.48
C ILE A 246 11.15 2.02 -3.00
N VAL A 247 11.09 0.85 -3.68
CA VAL A 247 12.27 0.23 -4.30
C VAL A 247 12.84 1.11 -5.41
N SER A 248 12.00 1.90 -6.07
CA SER A 248 12.47 2.93 -7.02
C SER A 248 13.16 4.10 -6.32
N VAL A 249 12.91 4.34 -5.02
CA VAL A 249 13.44 5.47 -4.24
C VAL A 249 14.83 5.21 -3.65
N ILE A 250 15.17 3.95 -3.30
CA ILE A 250 16.49 3.54 -2.81
C ILE A 250 17.45 3.35 -3.99
#